data_AF-A0A8T0BVF3-F1
#
_entry.id   AF-A0A8T0BVF3-F1
#
_cell.length_a   1.000
_cell.length_b   1.000
_cell.length_c   1.000
_cell.angle_alpha   90.00
_cell.angle_beta   90.00
_cell.angle_gamma   90.00
#
_symmetry.space_group_name_H-M   'P 1'
#
loop_
_entity.id
_entity.type
_entity.pdbx_description
1 polymer ?
#
loop_
_entity_poly.entity_id
_entity_poly.type
_entity_poly.pdbx_seq_one_letter_code
_entity_poly.pdbx_strand_id
1 'polypeptide(L)'
;MPGMDRDLVLEALSTLTNASVKCLDPGESTDSELTVYNFISTTFNYTVDSVNVVASLLKKIALGSSEMDHLHNELFMDMENFFDPIYDYDFRNMTDSSECSRGGEPYKRPVGWYRFALKVKNKYPDGNAWLGSIGWRTQSEPGEWPVSFHGTTIEGAKGIARLHFKAGDRCAYGRGIYSTPDITIAKGYTKTFISKKTGKTYKVIMQNRINPQKRKITVKPGFWLIPVPEGTTAEQEKEIVESSIRPYGILIKEVTQ
;
A
#
# COMPACT_ATOMS: atom_id res chain seq x y z
N MET A 1 1.65 -16.71 -19.61
CA MET A 1 0.55 -17.09 -18.70
C MET A 1 -0.42 -15.93 -18.66
N PRO A 2 -1.75 -16.13 -18.70
CA PRO A 2 -2.66 -14.99 -18.60
C PRO A 2 -2.47 -14.37 -17.22
N GLY A 3 -2.03 -13.11 -17.20
CA GLY A 3 -1.91 -12.33 -15.98
C GLY A 3 -3.26 -12.19 -15.29
N MET A 4 -3.27 -11.85 -14.01
CA MET A 4 -4.52 -11.52 -13.33
C MET A 4 -5.12 -10.26 -13.97
N ASP A 5 -6.40 -10.31 -14.34
CA ASP A 5 -7.10 -9.21 -15.01
C ASP A 5 -6.92 -7.89 -14.25
N ARG A 6 -6.44 -6.83 -14.91
CA ARG A 6 -6.22 -5.53 -14.26
C ARG A 6 -7.52 -4.87 -13.85
N ASP A 7 -8.62 -5.22 -14.48
CA ASP A 7 -9.93 -4.81 -14.00
C ASP A 7 -10.23 -5.40 -12.61
N LEU A 8 -9.68 -6.57 -12.26
CA LEU A 8 -9.78 -7.11 -10.89
C LEU A 8 -9.10 -6.15 -9.90
N VAL A 9 -8.06 -5.44 -10.32
CA VAL A 9 -7.37 -4.45 -9.50
C VAL A 9 -8.20 -3.18 -9.38
N LEU A 10 -8.72 -2.65 -10.49
CA LEU A 10 -9.63 -1.50 -10.48
C LEU A 10 -10.89 -1.77 -9.67
N GLU A 11 -11.37 -3.00 -9.68
CA GLU A 11 -12.59 -3.40 -9.01
C GLU A 11 -12.35 -3.81 -7.56
N ALA A 12 -11.20 -4.41 -7.24
CA ALA A 12 -10.69 -4.38 -5.88
C ALA A 12 -10.68 -2.92 -5.42
N LEU A 13 -10.02 -2.02 -6.14
CA LEU A 13 -9.91 -0.57 -5.87
C LEU A 13 -11.26 0.18 -5.83
N SER A 14 -12.30 -0.28 -6.52
CA SER A 14 -13.66 0.29 -6.46
C SER A 14 -14.41 -0.20 -5.22
N THR A 15 -14.34 -1.51 -4.97
CA THR A 15 -14.80 -2.11 -3.71
C THR A 15 -14.09 -1.46 -2.52
N LEU A 16 -12.85 -1.07 -2.75
CA LEU A 16 -11.99 -0.38 -1.81
C LEU A 16 -12.53 1.03 -1.51
N THR A 17 -12.77 1.86 -2.51
CA THR A 17 -13.02 3.29 -2.27
C THR A 17 -14.48 3.63 -1.96
N ASN A 18 -15.38 2.65 -2.02
CA ASN A 18 -16.83 2.88 -2.11
C ASN A 18 -17.21 3.91 -3.19
N ALA A 19 -16.34 4.02 -4.19
CA ALA A 19 -16.41 4.90 -5.33
C ALA A 19 -16.19 4.05 -6.57
N SER A 20 -16.75 4.47 -7.70
CA SER A 20 -16.44 3.81 -8.96
C SER A 20 -15.01 4.20 -9.35
N VAL A 21 -14.06 3.26 -9.26
CA VAL A 21 -12.70 3.47 -9.76
C VAL A 21 -12.63 3.03 -11.21
N LYS A 22 -12.39 3.98 -12.09
CA LYS A 22 -12.26 3.75 -13.53
C LYS A 22 -10.82 3.99 -13.95
N CYS A 23 -10.41 3.40 -15.08
CA CYS A 23 -9.17 3.82 -15.71
C CYS A 23 -9.33 5.25 -16.21
N LEU A 24 -8.29 6.07 -16.06
CA LEU A 24 -8.25 7.37 -16.72
C LEU A 24 -7.89 7.16 -18.19
N ASP A 25 -8.64 7.78 -19.10
CA ASP A 25 -8.35 7.74 -20.54
C ASP A 25 -7.23 8.74 -20.91
N PRO A 26 -6.36 8.42 -21.89
CA PRO A 26 -5.27 9.31 -22.28
C PRO A 26 -5.79 10.66 -22.80
N GLY A 27 -5.55 11.72 -22.03
CA GLY A 27 -5.94 13.10 -22.38
C GLY A 27 -7.09 13.69 -21.55
N GLU A 28 -7.73 12.90 -20.68
CA GLU A 28 -8.65 13.42 -19.67
C GLU A 28 -7.86 13.90 -18.44
N SER A 29 -8.16 15.12 -17.98
CA SER A 29 -7.67 15.65 -16.70
C SER A 29 -8.86 15.76 -15.76
N THR A 30 -8.78 15.13 -14.59
CA THR A 30 -9.86 15.16 -13.59
C THR A 30 -9.32 15.59 -12.23
N ASP A 31 -10.11 16.36 -11.47
CA ASP A 31 -9.75 16.76 -10.10
C ASP A 31 -9.78 15.58 -9.10
N SER A 32 -10.25 14.39 -9.52
CA SER A 32 -10.38 13.16 -8.73
C SER A 32 -9.43 12.02 -9.15
N GLU A 33 -8.32 12.38 -9.80
CA GLU A 33 -7.30 11.45 -10.28
C GLU A 33 -6.45 10.84 -9.14
N LEU A 34 -6.43 9.51 -9.07
CA LEU A 34 -5.54 8.71 -8.24
C LEU A 34 -4.20 8.51 -8.96
N THR A 35 -3.27 9.42 -8.69
CA THR A 35 -1.86 9.23 -9.07
C THR A 35 -1.06 8.67 -7.90
N VAL A 36 0.12 8.14 -8.19
CA VAL A 36 1.10 7.78 -7.16
C VAL A 36 1.61 8.97 -6.32
N TYR A 37 1.40 10.21 -6.79
CA TYR A 37 1.87 11.45 -6.15
C TYR A 37 0.74 12.13 -5.35
N ASN A 38 -0.52 12.03 -5.79
CA ASN A 38 -1.71 12.51 -5.06
C ASN A 38 -2.32 11.46 -4.12
N PHE A 39 -1.86 10.21 -4.23
CA PHE A 39 -1.64 9.34 -3.09
C PHE A 39 -0.99 10.14 -1.94
N ILE A 40 0.00 11.00 -2.16
CA ILE A 40 0.73 11.64 -1.04
C ILE A 40 0.25 13.08 -0.70
N SER A 41 -0.59 13.76 -1.49
CA SER A 41 -0.85 15.22 -1.28
C SER A 41 -2.29 15.78 -1.38
N THR A 42 -3.36 15.01 -1.62
CA THR A 42 -4.75 15.56 -1.64
C THR A 42 -5.55 15.32 -0.35
N THR A 43 -4.89 15.34 0.81
CA THR A 43 -5.62 15.45 2.09
C THR A 43 -4.86 16.20 3.17
N PHE A 44 -4.10 17.26 2.85
CA PHE A 44 -3.71 18.29 3.84
C PHE A 44 -3.34 19.66 3.21
N ASN A 45 -4.03 20.08 2.13
CA ASN A 45 -4.01 21.47 1.67
C ASN A 45 -5.31 21.88 0.94
N TYR A 46 -6.46 21.68 1.60
CA TYR A 46 -7.61 22.56 1.39
C TYR A 46 -7.61 23.61 2.50
N THR A 47 -6.74 24.61 2.37
CA THR A 47 -7.05 25.94 2.88
C THR A 47 -7.37 26.83 1.68
N VAL A 48 -8.69 26.94 1.46
CA VAL A 48 -9.41 28.17 1.15
C VAL A 48 -8.89 29.01 -0.02
N ASP A 49 -9.59 28.91 -1.15
CA ASP A 49 -10.07 30.10 -1.86
C ASP A 49 -11.48 29.87 -2.42
N SER A 50 -12.47 30.04 -1.54
CA SER A 50 -13.79 30.64 -1.83
C SER A 50 -14.69 30.43 -0.61
N VAL A 51 -14.80 31.50 0.18
CA VAL A 51 -15.50 31.59 1.47
C VAL A 51 -16.98 31.16 1.42
N ASN A 52 -17.57 31.01 0.23
CA ASN A 52 -18.99 30.71 0.05
C ASN A 52 -19.36 29.22 0.14
N VAL A 53 -18.44 28.29 -0.14
CA VAL A 53 -18.75 26.84 -0.13
C VAL A 53 -18.67 26.27 1.29
N VAL A 54 -17.73 26.74 2.10
CA VAL A 54 -17.53 26.28 3.49
C VAL A 54 -18.72 26.66 4.37
N ALA A 55 -19.33 27.83 4.16
CA ALA A 55 -20.55 28.23 4.86
C ALA A 55 -21.76 27.34 4.51
N SER A 56 -21.86 26.90 3.25
CA SER A 56 -22.88 25.95 2.78
C SER A 56 -22.64 24.55 3.35
N LEU A 57 -21.38 24.10 3.41
CA LEU A 57 -21.00 22.79 3.93
C LEU A 57 -21.15 22.71 5.45
N LEU A 58 -20.80 23.76 6.19
CA LEU A 58 -21.05 23.85 7.63
C LEU A 58 -22.55 23.88 7.95
N LYS A 59 -23.37 24.54 7.12
CA LYS A 59 -24.84 24.46 7.19
C LYS A 59 -25.37 23.05 6.95
N LYS A 60 -24.74 22.28 6.06
CA LYS A 60 -25.10 20.89 5.75
C LYS A 60 -24.59 19.90 6.81
N ILE A 61 -23.43 20.13 7.39
CA ILE A 61 -22.89 19.34 8.53
C ILE A 61 -23.75 19.55 9.78
N ALA A 62 -24.36 20.72 9.94
CA ALA A 62 -25.30 21.02 11.02
C ALA A 62 -26.67 20.31 10.88
N LEU A 63 -26.97 19.69 9.73
CA LEU A 63 -28.24 19.01 9.47
C LEU A 63 -28.00 17.51 9.23
N GLY A 64 -28.29 16.70 10.25
CA GLY A 64 -28.78 15.32 10.14
C GLY A 64 -27.97 14.29 9.33
N SER A 65 -27.44 13.30 10.04
CA SER A 65 -26.71 12.12 9.53
C SER A 65 -27.56 11.12 8.70
N SER A 66 -28.60 11.55 7.98
CA SER A 66 -29.47 10.66 7.20
C SER A 66 -29.54 10.98 5.70
N GLU A 67 -28.81 11.98 5.19
CA GLU A 67 -28.76 12.34 3.76
C GLU A 67 -27.38 12.16 3.10
N MET A 68 -26.47 11.36 3.67
CA MET A 68 -25.13 11.10 3.11
C MET A 68 -25.00 9.76 2.35
N ASP A 69 -26.07 8.98 2.20
CA ASP A 69 -26.03 7.65 1.58
C ASP A 69 -26.05 7.64 0.04
N HIS A 70 -26.05 8.80 -0.64
CA HIS A 70 -26.27 8.87 -2.09
C HIS A 70 -25.27 9.70 -2.92
N LEU A 71 -24.10 10.06 -2.40
CA LEU A 71 -23.04 10.62 -3.26
C LEU A 71 -22.06 9.51 -3.69
N HIS A 72 -22.35 8.84 -4.80
CA HIS A 72 -21.38 8.00 -5.48
C HIS A 72 -20.26 8.87 -6.04
N ASN A 73 -19.10 8.85 -5.40
CA ASN A 73 -17.91 9.48 -5.96
C ASN A 73 -17.33 8.58 -7.06
N GLU A 74 -16.82 9.19 -8.13
CA GLU A 74 -16.04 8.50 -9.16
C GLU A 74 -14.57 8.90 -9.02
N LEU A 75 -13.69 7.91 -9.03
CA LEU A 75 -12.24 8.08 -8.94
C LEU A 75 -11.62 7.53 -10.22
N PHE A 76 -10.61 8.21 -10.72
CA PHE A 76 -9.95 7.80 -11.95
C PHE A 76 -8.52 7.42 -11.63
N MET A 77 -8.09 6.21 -11.96
CA MET A 77 -6.72 5.76 -11.76
C MET A 77 -6.00 5.74 -13.09
N ASP A 78 -4.89 6.49 -13.15
CA ASP A 78 -3.89 6.29 -14.19
C ASP A 78 -3.15 4.98 -13.88
N MET A 79 -3.64 3.90 -14.49
CA MET A 79 -3.09 2.55 -14.32
C MET A 79 -1.63 2.46 -14.79
N GLU A 80 -1.22 3.26 -15.76
CA GLU A 80 0.16 3.26 -16.29
C GLU A 80 1.14 3.95 -15.35
N ASN A 81 0.67 4.94 -14.57
CA ASN A 81 1.50 5.67 -13.61
C ASN A 81 1.40 5.16 -12.17
N PHE A 82 0.35 4.39 -11.85
CA PHE A 82 0.19 3.75 -10.54
C PHE A 82 0.91 2.39 -10.48
N PHE A 83 0.70 1.52 -11.47
CA PHE A 83 1.32 0.20 -11.52
C PHE A 83 2.55 0.18 -12.43
N ASP A 84 3.42 -0.80 -12.21
CA ASP A 84 4.58 -1.07 -13.06
C ASP A 84 4.55 -2.55 -13.49
N PRO A 85 3.66 -2.91 -14.43
CA PRO A 85 3.26 -4.30 -14.66
C PRO A 85 4.38 -5.20 -15.18
N ILE A 86 5.46 -4.62 -15.70
CA ILE A 86 6.66 -5.39 -16.07
C ILE A 86 7.35 -6.02 -14.84
N TYR A 87 7.00 -5.57 -13.62
CA TYR A 87 7.46 -6.16 -12.36
C TYR A 87 6.35 -6.92 -11.60
N ASP A 88 5.15 -7.06 -12.17
CA ASP A 88 4.15 -7.98 -11.65
C ASP A 88 4.74 -9.39 -11.58
N TYR A 89 4.29 -10.16 -10.59
CA TYR A 89 4.85 -11.50 -10.42
C TYR A 89 3.84 -12.47 -9.82
N ASP A 90 3.68 -13.61 -10.49
CA ASP A 90 2.77 -14.67 -10.07
C ASP A 90 3.50 -15.71 -9.23
N PHE A 91 3.30 -15.68 -7.92
CA PHE A 91 3.84 -16.68 -7.01
C PHE A 91 2.85 -17.82 -6.72
N ARG A 92 1.67 -17.86 -7.35
CA ARG A 92 0.58 -18.79 -6.99
C ARG A 92 0.94 -20.26 -7.18
N ASN A 93 1.63 -20.55 -8.28
CA ASN A 93 2.00 -21.92 -8.68
C ASN A 93 3.47 -22.24 -8.40
N MET A 94 4.14 -21.43 -7.60
CA MET A 94 5.53 -21.67 -7.24
C MET A 94 5.62 -22.68 -6.09
N THR A 95 6.58 -23.59 -6.19
CA THR A 95 6.99 -24.48 -5.11
C THR A 95 8.40 -24.14 -4.59
N ASP A 96 9.02 -23.13 -5.18
CA ASP A 96 10.44 -22.84 -5.03
C ASP A 96 10.77 -22.34 -3.61
N SER A 97 11.62 -23.12 -2.93
CA SER A 97 12.18 -22.85 -1.61
C SER A 97 13.59 -22.25 -1.66
N SER A 98 14.10 -21.87 -2.84
CA SER A 98 15.49 -21.44 -2.99
C SER A 98 15.80 -20.29 -2.04
N GLU A 99 16.94 -20.39 -1.37
CA GLU A 99 17.46 -19.32 -0.53
C GLU A 99 17.67 -18.06 -1.36
N CYS A 100 17.13 -16.96 -0.84
CA CYS A 100 17.17 -15.67 -1.48
C CYS A 100 17.44 -14.64 -0.39
N SER A 101 18.32 -13.68 -0.65
CA SER A 101 18.57 -12.57 0.26
C SER A 101 18.26 -11.23 -0.40
N ARG A 102 17.78 -10.29 0.40
CA ARG A 102 17.48 -8.92 -0.01
C ARG A 102 17.92 -7.98 1.09
N GLY A 103 18.78 -7.02 0.76
CA GLY A 103 19.33 -6.05 1.71
C GLY A 103 20.06 -6.66 2.92
N GLY A 104 20.72 -7.80 2.72
CA GLY A 104 21.44 -8.52 3.77
C GLY A 104 20.56 -9.44 4.63
N GLU A 105 19.26 -9.55 4.33
CA GLU A 105 18.32 -10.39 5.09
C GLU A 105 17.77 -11.54 4.24
N PRO A 106 17.48 -12.71 4.82
CA PRO A 106 16.72 -13.76 4.14
C PRO A 106 15.35 -13.25 3.65
N TYR A 107 15.04 -13.51 2.39
CA TYR A 107 13.78 -13.15 1.76
C TYR A 107 12.95 -14.39 1.47
N LYS A 108 11.88 -14.56 2.26
CA LYS A 108 10.85 -15.57 2.01
C LYS A 108 9.90 -15.10 0.93
N ARG A 109 9.94 -15.73 -0.24
CA ARG A 109 9.04 -15.39 -1.34
C ARG A 109 7.57 -15.60 -0.94
N PRO A 110 6.66 -14.74 -1.42
CA PRO A 110 5.25 -14.81 -1.08
C PRO A 110 4.53 -15.92 -1.88
N VAL A 111 4.98 -17.17 -1.73
CA VAL A 111 4.42 -18.34 -2.42
C VAL A 111 2.91 -18.44 -2.17
N GLY A 112 2.16 -18.66 -3.25
CA GLY A 112 0.70 -18.72 -3.21
C GLY A 112 0.00 -17.36 -3.32
N TRP A 113 0.71 -16.27 -3.62
CA TRP A 113 0.16 -14.91 -3.81
C TRP A 113 0.45 -14.39 -5.22
N TYR A 114 -0.36 -13.47 -5.71
CA TYR A 114 -0.06 -12.68 -6.90
C TYR A 114 0.38 -11.29 -6.48
N ARG A 115 1.46 -10.77 -7.06
CA ARG A 115 1.94 -9.41 -6.80
C ARG A 115 1.60 -8.48 -7.96
N PHE A 116 0.88 -7.41 -7.64
CA PHE A 116 0.85 -6.20 -8.45
C PHE A 116 1.97 -5.27 -8.01
N ALA A 117 2.86 -4.90 -8.92
CA ALA A 117 3.97 -4.02 -8.64
C ALA A 117 3.55 -2.55 -8.72
N LEU A 118 3.93 -1.78 -7.70
CA LEU A 118 3.72 -0.34 -7.68
C LEU A 118 4.84 0.33 -8.48
N LYS A 119 4.52 1.36 -9.25
CA LYS A 119 5.52 2.20 -9.91
C LYS A 119 6.22 3.00 -8.82
N VAL A 120 7.48 2.70 -8.50
CA VAL A 120 8.21 3.32 -7.36
C VAL A 120 9.56 3.92 -7.73
N LYS A 121 10.03 3.69 -8.95
CA LYS A 121 11.32 4.23 -9.40
C LYS A 121 11.29 5.75 -9.46
N ASN A 122 12.37 6.37 -9.00
CA ASN A 122 12.60 7.82 -8.97
C ASN A 122 11.59 8.59 -8.10
N LYS A 123 10.92 7.92 -7.15
CA LYS A 123 9.92 8.54 -6.26
C LYS A 123 10.43 8.90 -4.88
N TYR A 124 11.69 8.58 -4.59
CA TYR A 124 12.33 8.86 -3.31
C TYR A 124 13.60 9.69 -3.52
N PRO A 125 13.90 10.64 -2.61
CA PRO A 125 15.00 11.59 -2.78
C PRO A 125 16.39 10.93 -2.80
N ASP A 126 16.52 9.76 -2.17
CA ASP A 126 17.74 8.95 -2.10
C ASP A 126 17.87 7.95 -3.27
N GLY A 127 17.06 8.11 -4.33
CA GLY A 127 17.13 7.30 -5.54
C GLY A 127 16.54 5.90 -5.38
N ASN A 128 17.11 4.92 -6.10
CA ASN A 128 16.52 3.58 -6.28
C ASN A 128 17.32 2.43 -5.67
N ALA A 129 18.47 2.71 -5.03
CA ALA A 129 19.35 1.66 -4.51
C ALA A 129 18.63 0.70 -3.54
N TRP A 130 17.69 1.24 -2.74
CA TRP A 130 16.84 0.49 -1.82
C TRP A 130 16.04 -0.66 -2.47
N LEU A 131 15.73 -0.57 -3.77
CA LEU A 131 14.94 -1.57 -4.49
C LEU A 131 15.80 -2.74 -5.00
N GLY A 132 17.09 -2.52 -5.23
CA GLY A 132 18.00 -3.45 -5.91
C GLY A 132 17.65 -3.68 -7.39
N SER A 133 18.46 -4.50 -8.07
CA SER A 133 18.27 -4.87 -9.46
C SER A 133 17.11 -5.86 -9.67
N ILE A 134 16.58 -5.83 -10.89
CA ILE A 134 15.51 -6.71 -11.36
C ILE A 134 15.96 -8.17 -11.44
N GLY A 135 15.03 -9.09 -11.20
CA GLY A 135 15.21 -10.51 -11.49
C GLY A 135 15.52 -11.39 -10.29
N TRP A 136 15.70 -12.68 -10.59
CA TRP A 136 16.07 -13.67 -9.60
C TRP A 136 17.52 -13.48 -9.19
N ARG A 137 17.76 -13.40 -7.87
CA ARG A 137 19.09 -13.25 -7.28
C ARG A 137 19.12 -13.95 -5.95
N THR A 138 20.18 -14.70 -5.68
CA THR A 138 20.45 -15.30 -4.37
C THR A 138 21.09 -14.31 -3.41
N GLN A 139 21.81 -13.31 -3.94
CA GLN A 139 22.57 -12.32 -3.18
C GLN A 139 21.94 -10.92 -3.21
N SER A 140 22.20 -10.16 -2.14
CA SER A 140 21.80 -8.76 -1.99
C SER A 140 22.74 -7.82 -2.73
N GLU A 141 22.24 -6.64 -3.09
CA GLU A 141 23.06 -5.57 -3.64
C GLU A 141 23.39 -4.49 -2.61
N PRO A 142 24.52 -3.76 -2.79
CA PRO A 142 24.83 -2.61 -1.95
C PRO A 142 23.69 -1.57 -1.94
N GLY A 143 23.29 -1.14 -0.76
CA GLY A 143 22.21 -0.15 -0.57
C GLY A 143 20.80 -0.73 -0.68
N GLU A 144 20.63 -2.01 -1.05
CA GLU A 144 19.32 -2.66 -1.09
C GLU A 144 18.73 -2.76 0.32
N TRP A 145 17.42 -2.52 0.43
CA TRP A 145 16.70 -2.65 1.69
C TRP A 145 16.06 -4.03 1.81
N PRO A 146 16.02 -4.62 3.02
CA PRO A 146 15.30 -5.86 3.26
C PRO A 146 13.83 -5.81 2.87
N VAL A 147 13.29 -6.97 2.48
CA VAL A 147 11.86 -7.11 2.21
C VAL A 147 11.12 -7.36 3.52
N SER A 148 9.98 -6.68 3.69
CA SER A 148 9.06 -6.96 4.79
C SER A 148 7.61 -6.92 4.31
N PHE A 149 6.72 -7.54 5.08
CA PHE A 149 5.31 -7.70 4.79
C PHE A 149 4.48 -7.03 5.88
N HIS A 150 3.39 -6.38 5.48
CA HIS A 150 2.41 -5.82 6.39
C HIS A 150 1.03 -6.35 6.00
N GLY A 151 0.50 -7.26 6.82
CA GLY A 151 -0.87 -7.72 6.69
C GLY A 151 -1.82 -6.69 7.25
N THR A 152 -2.90 -6.42 6.51
CA THR A 152 -3.83 -5.36 6.86
C THR A 152 -5.22 -5.65 6.30
N THR A 153 -6.19 -4.79 6.60
CA THR A 153 -7.48 -4.80 5.90
C THR A 153 -7.29 -4.21 4.51
N ILE A 154 -8.32 -4.36 3.69
CA ILE A 154 -8.27 -3.82 2.35
C ILE A 154 -8.29 -2.28 2.36
N GLU A 155 -8.97 -1.67 3.34
CA GLU A 155 -8.94 -0.24 3.72
C GLU A 155 -7.55 0.22 4.16
N GLY A 156 -6.84 -0.61 4.93
CA GLY A 156 -5.48 -0.31 5.32
C GLY A 156 -4.50 -0.36 4.13
N ALA A 157 -4.62 -1.36 3.25
CA ALA A 157 -3.82 -1.42 2.02
C ALA A 157 -4.09 -0.20 1.12
N LYS A 158 -5.36 0.20 1.00
CA LYS A 158 -5.82 1.48 0.45
C LYS A 158 -5.09 2.66 1.05
N GLY A 159 -5.17 2.83 2.37
CA GLY A 159 -4.58 3.98 3.06
C GLY A 159 -3.06 4.01 2.94
N ILE A 160 -2.41 2.85 2.89
CA ILE A 160 -0.96 2.73 2.70
C ILE A 160 -0.58 3.00 1.27
N ALA A 161 -1.35 2.55 0.28
CA ALA A 161 -1.16 2.76 -1.16
C ALA A 161 -1.78 4.07 -1.69
N ARG A 162 -2.50 4.81 -0.83
CA ARG A 162 -3.12 6.13 -1.10
C ARG A 162 -2.80 7.23 -0.07
N LEU A 163 -2.00 7.01 0.98
CA LEU A 163 -1.27 8.07 1.70
C LEU A 163 0.19 7.70 1.97
N HIS A 164 0.41 6.90 2.99
CA HIS A 164 1.67 6.33 3.41
C HIS A 164 1.33 5.43 4.60
N PHE A 165 2.31 4.70 5.11
CA PHE A 165 2.12 4.04 6.40
C PHE A 165 1.85 5.07 7.49
N LYS A 166 0.87 4.81 8.34
CA LYS A 166 0.67 5.55 9.59
C LYS A 166 0.99 4.64 10.76
N ALA A 167 1.49 5.20 11.84
CA ALA A 167 1.63 4.48 13.08
C ALA A 167 0.25 3.99 13.55
N GLY A 168 0.15 2.70 13.83
CA GLY A 168 -1.10 2.13 14.35
C GLY A 168 -1.24 2.35 15.85
N ASP A 169 -2.46 2.25 16.35
CA ASP A 169 -2.76 2.34 17.80
C ASP A 169 -2.16 1.19 18.62
N ARG A 170 -1.72 0.13 17.93
CA ARG A 170 -1.11 -1.03 18.57
C ARG A 170 0.31 -0.69 19.02
N CYS A 171 0.52 -0.66 20.34
CA CYS A 171 1.81 -0.34 20.94
C CYS A 171 2.48 -1.53 21.67
N ALA A 172 2.27 -2.77 21.21
CA ALA A 172 2.78 -3.98 21.89
C ALA A 172 4.31 -3.97 22.10
N TYR A 173 5.05 -3.35 21.19
CA TYR A 173 6.50 -3.17 21.26
C TYR A 173 6.91 -1.68 21.06
N GLY A 174 5.97 -0.77 21.33
CA GLY A 174 6.09 0.67 21.07
C GLY A 174 5.19 1.18 19.93
N ARG A 175 4.94 2.50 19.90
CA ARG A 175 4.18 3.16 18.83
C ARG A 175 4.97 3.15 17.52
N GLY A 176 4.30 2.82 16.42
CA GLY A 176 4.89 2.91 15.10
C GLY A 176 4.28 1.95 14.08
N ILE A 177 5.06 1.64 13.06
CA ILE A 177 4.64 0.84 11.91
C ILE A 177 5.25 -0.54 12.01
N TYR A 178 4.39 -1.55 12.13
CA TYR A 178 4.81 -2.94 12.24
C TYR A 178 4.90 -3.59 10.87
N SER A 179 5.96 -4.36 10.65
CA SER A 179 6.07 -5.28 9.52
C SER A 179 6.80 -6.55 9.95
N THR A 180 6.90 -7.52 9.06
CA THR A 180 7.55 -8.81 9.35
C THR A 180 8.30 -9.31 8.12
N PRO A 181 9.48 -9.95 8.26
CA PRO A 181 10.12 -10.64 7.15
C PRO A 181 9.39 -11.94 6.75
N ASP A 182 8.47 -12.46 7.58
CA ASP A 182 7.74 -13.69 7.30
C ASP A 182 6.30 -13.40 6.86
N ILE A 183 6.01 -13.69 5.60
CA ILE A 183 4.66 -13.53 5.04
C ILE A 183 3.59 -14.34 5.80
N THR A 184 3.95 -15.46 6.43
CA THR A 184 2.99 -16.27 7.20
C THR A 184 2.54 -15.55 8.47
N ILE A 185 3.43 -14.77 9.09
CA ILE A 185 3.09 -13.88 10.21
C ILE A 185 2.18 -12.76 9.69
N ALA A 186 2.53 -12.11 8.57
CA ALA A 186 1.71 -11.05 7.98
C ALA A 186 0.30 -11.54 7.63
N LYS A 187 0.17 -12.76 7.10
CA LYS A 187 -1.13 -13.39 6.80
C LYS A 187 -2.08 -13.39 8.00
N GLY A 188 -1.57 -13.58 9.22
CA GLY A 188 -2.37 -13.55 10.46
C GLY A 188 -3.01 -12.20 10.77
N TYR A 189 -2.51 -11.12 10.17
CA TYR A 189 -3.04 -9.76 10.33
C TYR A 189 -3.94 -9.30 9.18
N THR A 190 -4.12 -10.16 8.16
CA THR A 190 -4.99 -9.85 7.02
C THR A 190 -6.46 -10.02 7.39
N LYS A 191 -7.31 -9.19 6.79
CA LYS A 191 -8.76 -9.42 6.74
C LYS A 191 -9.18 -9.76 5.31
N THR A 192 -10.28 -10.51 5.17
CA THR A 192 -10.84 -10.89 3.88
C THR A 192 -11.77 -9.81 3.34
N PHE A 193 -11.86 -9.72 2.02
CA PHE A 193 -12.85 -8.89 1.32
C PHE A 193 -13.41 -9.66 0.13
N ILE A 194 -14.63 -9.33 -0.30
CA ILE A 194 -15.28 -9.96 -1.45
C ILE A 194 -15.18 -9.01 -2.64
N SER A 195 -14.70 -9.52 -3.78
CA SER A 195 -14.75 -8.82 -5.06
C SER A 195 -16.19 -8.81 -5.57
N LYS A 196 -16.71 -7.63 -5.92
CA LYS A 196 -18.05 -7.43 -6.46
C LYS A 196 -18.20 -7.94 -7.92
N LYS A 197 -17.13 -8.02 -8.72
CA LYS A 197 -17.12 -8.53 -10.12
C LYS A 197 -17.02 -10.05 -10.16
N THR A 198 -16.13 -10.63 -9.34
CA THR A 198 -15.89 -12.07 -9.38
C THR A 198 -16.71 -12.86 -8.35
N GLY A 199 -17.25 -12.19 -7.33
CA GLY A 199 -17.89 -12.83 -6.17
C GLY A 199 -16.93 -13.58 -5.27
N LYS A 200 -15.63 -13.57 -5.57
CA LYS A 200 -14.61 -14.34 -4.84
C LYS A 200 -14.09 -13.58 -3.63
N THR A 201 -13.62 -14.33 -2.64
CA THR A 201 -13.04 -13.78 -1.42
C THR A 201 -11.53 -13.70 -1.54
N TYR A 202 -10.94 -12.57 -1.12
CA TYR A 202 -9.52 -12.29 -1.24
C TYR A 202 -8.91 -11.80 0.07
N LYS A 203 -7.58 -11.91 0.18
CA LYS A 203 -6.74 -11.28 1.21
C LYS A 203 -5.71 -10.38 0.56
N VAL A 204 -5.27 -9.36 1.31
CA VAL A 204 -4.24 -8.40 0.89
C VAL A 204 -3.07 -8.34 1.86
N ILE A 205 -1.85 -8.20 1.34
CA ILE A 205 -0.64 -7.88 2.10
C ILE A 205 0.14 -6.80 1.34
N MET A 206 0.62 -5.79 2.06
CA MET A 206 1.59 -4.84 1.51
C MET A 206 2.98 -5.45 1.54
N GLN A 207 3.63 -5.52 0.38
CA GLN A 207 5.03 -5.89 0.25
C GLN A 207 5.89 -4.64 0.22
N ASN A 208 6.86 -4.56 1.14
CA ASN A 208 7.61 -3.36 1.42
C ASN A 208 9.11 -3.62 1.38
N ARG A 209 9.86 -2.55 1.16
CA ARG A 209 11.29 -2.46 1.48
C ARG A 209 11.43 -1.65 2.76
N ILE A 210 12.26 -2.12 3.70
CA ILE A 210 12.42 -1.48 5.02
C ILE A 210 13.88 -1.10 5.24
N ASN A 211 14.12 0.14 5.67
CA ASN A 211 15.45 0.63 5.96
C ASN A 211 16.02 -0.10 7.19
N PRO A 212 17.12 -0.87 7.04
CA PRO A 212 17.65 -1.67 8.14
C PRO A 212 18.21 -0.81 9.28
N GLN A 213 18.59 0.44 9.01
CA GLN A 213 19.14 1.36 10.01
C GLN A 213 18.06 2.06 10.85
N LYS A 214 16.83 2.14 10.35
CA LYS A 214 15.72 2.84 11.03
C LYS A 214 14.74 1.90 11.71
N ARG A 215 14.75 0.62 11.36
CA ARG A 215 13.89 -0.38 12.02
C ARG A 215 14.45 -0.80 13.38
N LYS A 216 13.54 -1.17 14.27
CA LYS A 216 13.82 -1.96 15.48
C LYS A 216 13.35 -3.39 15.25
N ILE A 217 14.23 -4.35 15.54
CA ILE A 217 13.83 -5.76 15.71
C ILE A 217 13.20 -5.85 17.09
N THR A 218 11.96 -6.33 17.18
CA THR A 218 11.27 -6.38 18.47
C THR A 218 11.70 -7.58 19.28
N VAL A 219 11.36 -7.58 20.58
CA VAL A 219 11.62 -8.70 21.49
C VAL A 219 10.89 -9.99 21.09
N LYS A 220 9.82 -9.89 20.30
CA LYS A 220 9.14 -11.05 19.73
C LYS A 220 9.77 -11.35 18.36
N PRO A 221 10.40 -12.52 18.18
CA PRO A 221 10.98 -12.89 16.90
C PRO A 221 9.98 -12.79 15.75
N GLY A 222 10.47 -12.32 14.60
CA GLY A 222 9.67 -12.17 13.39
C GLY A 222 8.87 -10.88 13.29
N PHE A 223 9.00 -9.93 14.21
CA PHE A 223 8.38 -8.60 14.09
C PHE A 223 9.44 -7.50 14.01
N TRP A 224 9.24 -6.59 13.06
CA TRP A 224 10.01 -5.37 12.90
C TRP A 224 9.11 -4.15 13.11
N LEU A 225 9.68 -3.08 13.63
CA LEU A 225 8.98 -1.84 13.96
C LEU A 225 9.76 -0.65 13.41
N ILE A 226 9.11 0.22 12.63
CA ILE A 226 9.58 1.60 12.46
C ILE A 226 8.99 2.41 13.61
N PRO A 227 9.80 2.89 14.57
CA PRO A 227 9.31 3.67 15.69
C PRO A 227 8.80 5.03 15.21
N VAL A 228 7.64 5.44 15.70
CA VAL A 228 7.14 6.79 15.50
C VAL A 228 6.81 7.36 16.87
N PRO A 229 7.66 8.25 17.44
CA PRO A 229 7.49 8.78 18.79
C PRO A 229 6.12 9.37 19.05
N GLU A 230 5.69 9.37 20.30
CA GLU A 230 4.50 10.10 20.71
C GLU A 230 4.71 11.61 20.53
N GLY A 231 3.67 12.34 20.14
CA GLY A 231 3.77 13.77 19.83
C GLY A 231 4.38 14.12 18.46
N THR A 232 4.72 13.11 17.64
CA THR A 232 5.17 13.34 16.25
C THR A 232 4.06 14.00 15.43
N THR A 233 4.37 15.09 14.72
CA THR A 233 3.40 15.75 13.82
C THR A 233 3.15 14.91 12.57
N ALA A 234 2.13 15.23 11.78
CA ALA A 234 1.83 14.49 10.56
C ALA A 234 2.97 14.58 9.53
N GLU A 235 3.63 15.74 9.43
CA GLU A 235 4.74 16.01 8.53
C GLU A 235 5.98 15.21 8.94
N GLN A 236 6.30 15.20 10.24
CA GLN A 236 7.40 14.41 10.77
C GLN A 236 7.16 12.91 10.63
N GLU A 237 5.92 12.44 10.83
CA GLU A 237 5.57 11.03 10.65
C GLU A 237 5.77 10.62 9.19
N LYS A 238 5.36 11.47 8.24
CA LYS A 238 5.59 11.26 6.81
C LYS A 238 7.08 11.15 6.48
N GLU A 239 7.92 12.07 6.98
CA GLU A 239 9.38 12.02 6.79
C GLU A 239 10.01 10.74 7.36
N ILE A 240 9.57 10.32 8.56
CA ILE A 240 9.98 9.05 9.17
C ILE A 240 9.61 7.90 8.25
N VAL A 241 8.38 7.86 7.74
CA VAL A 241 7.89 6.78 6.88
C VAL A 241 8.67 6.71 5.58
N GLU A 242 8.76 7.81 4.83
CA GLU A 242 9.40 7.86 3.51
C GLU A 242 10.86 7.40 3.54
N SER A 243 11.53 7.69 4.65
CA SER A 243 12.93 7.32 4.87
C SER A 243 13.14 5.96 5.53
N SER A 244 12.06 5.28 5.97
CA SER A 244 12.14 4.04 6.76
C SER A 244 11.44 2.84 6.15
N ILE A 245 10.33 3.00 5.45
CA ILE A 245 9.56 1.88 4.88
C ILE A 245 8.81 2.30 3.61
N ARG A 246 8.96 1.51 2.55
CA ARG A 246 8.47 1.83 1.20
C ARG A 246 7.66 0.67 0.63
N PRO A 247 6.34 0.81 0.44
CA PRO A 247 5.56 -0.20 -0.27
C PRO A 247 5.98 -0.22 -1.74
N TYR A 248 6.17 -1.40 -2.31
CA TYR A 248 6.50 -1.56 -3.73
C TYR A 248 5.66 -2.64 -4.43
N GLY A 249 4.83 -3.36 -3.68
CA GLY A 249 3.89 -4.30 -4.27
C GLY A 249 2.68 -4.56 -3.37
N ILE A 250 1.56 -4.87 -4.01
CA ILE A 250 0.34 -5.33 -3.36
C ILE A 250 0.22 -6.83 -3.66
N LEU A 251 0.21 -7.64 -2.60
CA LEU A 251 0.02 -9.07 -2.70
C LEU A 251 -1.45 -9.40 -2.50
N ILE A 252 -2.05 -10.07 -3.49
CA ILE A 252 -3.43 -10.53 -3.45
C ILE A 252 -3.45 -12.05 -3.49
N LYS A 253 -4.32 -12.65 -2.67
CA LYS A 253 -4.55 -14.09 -2.66
C LYS A 253 -6.04 -14.38 -2.56
N GLU A 254 -6.54 -15.16 -3.50
CA GLU A 254 -7.87 -15.76 -3.42
C GLU A 254 -7.93 -16.74 -2.25
N VAL A 255 -9.00 -16.67 -1.47
CA VAL A 255 -9.32 -17.62 -0.41
C VAL A 255 -10.34 -18.59 -1.00
N THR A 256 -9.88 -19.77 -1.37
CA THR A 256 -10.77 -20.90 -1.67
C THR A 256 -11.46 -21.33 -0.37
N GLN A 257 -12.79 -21.38 -0.39
CA GLN A 257 -13.60 -22.00 0.66
C GLN A 257 -13.36 -23.51 0.71
#